data_AF-A0A243SKB8-F1
#
_entry.id   AF-A0A243SKB8-F1
#
_cell.length_a   1.000
_cell.length_b   1.000
_cell.length_c   1.000
_cell.angle_alpha   90.00
_cell.angle_beta   90.00
_cell.angle_gamma   90.00
#
_symmetry.space_group_name_H-M   'P 1'
#
loop_
_entity.id
_entity.type
_entity.pdbx_description
1 polymer ?
#
loop_
_entity_poly.entity_id
_entity_poly.type
_entity_poly.pdbx_seq_one_letter_code
_entity_poly.pdbx_strand_id
1 'polypeptide(L)'
;MYYYENGKKKRIANYENNKLIDKQYYYHENGLFKLESEIEVSKNKKESIIKILNFFDENNVQKVTNGEGEYVDQESDNETSFGVIKNFVKEGIWKGRIIDEKVEFTEQYNKGKLTSGNSIDSLNNKYSYNLIRETASPKKGMNDFYSYVKNCGVIPKNIDGYVTGKILVIFDVNEKGALENVSAYSQDQFGVTENALKLISKYENWIPGKYRGMLVKTHFTLPITFQ
;
A
#
# COMPACT_ATOMS: atom_id res chain seq x y z
N MET A 1 -8.85 -21.61 3.46
CA MET A 1 -7.66 -22.18 2.78
C MET A 1 -7.63 -21.67 1.35
N TYR A 2 -6.45 -21.43 0.80
CA TYR A 2 -6.27 -20.94 -0.57
C TYR A 2 -5.43 -21.94 -1.38
N TYR A 3 -5.73 -22.04 -2.67
CA TYR A 3 -5.12 -22.98 -3.61
C TYR A 3 -4.56 -22.24 -4.83
N TYR A 4 -3.57 -22.83 -5.49
CA TYR A 4 -3.12 -22.45 -6.83
C TYR A 4 -4.12 -22.93 -7.89
N GLU A 5 -4.01 -22.41 -9.12
CA GLU A 5 -4.85 -22.84 -10.25
C GLU A 5 -4.73 -24.34 -10.54
N ASN A 6 -3.54 -24.91 -10.29
CA ASN A 6 -3.27 -26.34 -10.40
C ASN A 6 -3.89 -27.20 -9.27
N GLY A 7 -4.65 -26.59 -8.35
CA GLY A 7 -5.34 -27.27 -7.25
C GLY A 7 -4.47 -27.58 -6.02
N LYS A 8 -3.17 -27.28 -6.03
CA LYS A 8 -2.29 -27.47 -4.86
C LYS A 8 -2.51 -26.37 -3.83
N LYS A 9 -2.26 -26.68 -2.55
CA LYS A 9 -2.39 -25.72 -1.45
C LYS A 9 -1.43 -24.55 -1.69
N LYS A 10 -1.91 -23.33 -1.48
CA LYS A 10 -1.12 -22.08 -1.54
C LYS A 10 -0.93 -21.49 -0.14
N ARG A 11 -2.02 -21.41 0.64
CA ARG A 11 -2.00 -20.86 2.00
C ARG A 11 -3.01 -21.53 2.92
N ILE A 12 -2.59 -21.80 4.14
CA ILE A 12 -3.43 -22.15 5.28
C ILE A 12 -3.30 -21.03 6.31
N ALA A 13 -4.45 -20.51 6.73
CA ALA A 13 -4.57 -19.41 7.67
C ALA A 13 -5.90 -19.58 8.41
N ASN A 14 -5.88 -19.44 9.74
CA ASN A 14 -7.07 -19.53 10.57
C ASN A 14 -7.61 -18.14 10.87
N TYR A 15 -8.93 -18.02 10.94
CA TYR A 15 -9.59 -16.75 11.25
C TYR A 15 -10.65 -16.97 12.31
N GLU A 16 -10.69 -16.05 13.28
CA GLU A 16 -11.77 -15.95 14.26
C GLU A 16 -12.30 -14.51 14.25
N ASN A 17 -13.61 -14.33 14.08
CA ASN A 17 -14.25 -13.01 13.98
C ASN A 17 -13.59 -12.08 12.94
N ASN A 18 -13.30 -12.60 11.75
CA ASN A 18 -12.59 -11.90 10.65
C ASN A 18 -11.17 -11.42 11.01
N LYS A 19 -10.59 -11.89 12.12
CA LYS A 19 -9.20 -11.63 12.49
C LYS A 19 -8.39 -12.88 12.23
N LEU A 20 -7.22 -12.70 11.63
CA LEU A 20 -6.27 -13.78 11.53
C LEU A 20 -5.87 -14.20 12.95
N ILE A 21 -5.99 -15.49 13.22
CA ILE A 21 -5.53 -16.12 14.45
C ILE A 21 -4.47 -17.17 14.07
N ASP A 22 -3.54 -17.37 14.99
CA ASP A 22 -2.45 -18.34 14.86
C ASP A 22 -1.47 -18.09 13.70
N LYS A 23 -0.67 -19.11 13.45
CA LYS A 23 0.33 -19.15 12.39
C LYS A 23 -0.31 -19.34 11.02
N GLN A 24 0.42 -18.86 10.03
CA GLN A 24 0.12 -19.01 8.62
C GLN A 24 1.14 -19.96 8.00
N TYR A 25 0.66 -20.84 7.13
CA TYR A 25 1.48 -21.78 6.40
C TYR A 25 1.32 -21.53 4.91
N TYR A 26 2.43 -21.36 4.22
CA TYR A 26 2.47 -21.18 2.77
C TYR A 26 3.21 -22.34 2.14
N TYR A 27 2.84 -22.63 0.90
CA TYR A 27 3.42 -23.70 0.10
C TYR A 27 3.86 -23.12 -1.24
N HIS A 28 4.91 -23.70 -1.81
CA HIS A 28 5.33 -23.44 -3.18
C HIS A 28 4.30 -24.01 -4.15
N GLU A 29 4.30 -23.54 -5.39
CA GLU A 29 3.37 -24.03 -6.42
C GLU A 29 3.58 -25.52 -6.75
N ASN A 30 4.79 -26.02 -6.55
CA ASN A 30 5.09 -27.45 -6.64
C ASN A 30 4.48 -28.29 -5.49
N GLY A 31 3.93 -27.66 -4.45
CA GLY A 31 3.28 -28.28 -3.29
C GLY A 31 4.19 -28.47 -2.08
N LEU A 32 5.47 -28.14 -2.19
CA LEU A 32 6.41 -28.21 -1.07
C LEU A 32 6.10 -27.11 -0.04
N PHE A 33 6.42 -27.40 1.22
CA PHE A 33 6.29 -26.40 2.29
C PHE A 33 7.23 -25.22 2.02
N LYS A 34 6.72 -23.99 2.16
CA LYS A 34 7.48 -22.75 1.87
C LYS A 34 7.78 -21.96 3.13
N LEU A 35 6.76 -21.62 3.91
CA LEU A 35 6.88 -20.61 4.97
C LEU A 35 5.92 -20.90 6.12
N GLU A 36 6.44 -20.81 7.34
CA GLU A 36 5.68 -20.66 8.58
C GLU A 36 5.85 -19.21 9.06
N SER A 37 4.76 -18.48 9.18
CA SER A 37 4.78 -17.10 9.68
C SER A 37 3.68 -16.83 10.69
N GLU A 38 3.81 -15.76 11.45
CA GLU A 38 2.84 -15.30 12.44
C GLU A 38 2.67 -13.79 12.31
N ILE A 39 1.49 -13.25 12.62
CA ILE A 39 1.30 -11.80 12.68
C ILE A 39 1.23 -11.37 14.14
N GLU A 40 2.16 -10.52 14.55
CA GLU A 40 2.08 -9.82 15.83
C GLU A 40 1.44 -8.45 15.61
N VAL A 41 0.30 -8.20 16.27
CA VAL A 41 -0.38 -6.91 16.22
C VAL A 41 -0.04 -6.12 17.48
N SER A 42 0.35 -4.87 17.32
CA SER A 42 0.68 -3.98 18.44
C SER A 42 -0.55 -3.75 19.34
N LYS A 43 -0.31 -3.41 20.62
CA LYS A 43 -1.38 -3.23 21.61
C LYS A 43 -2.45 -2.20 21.20
N ASN A 44 -2.06 -1.17 20.45
CA ASN A 44 -2.97 -0.13 19.96
C ASN A 44 -3.70 -0.51 18.64
N LYS A 45 -3.43 -1.71 18.10
CA LYS A 45 -3.97 -2.26 16.85
C LYS A 45 -3.71 -1.43 15.59
N LYS A 46 -2.74 -0.50 15.64
CA LYS A 46 -2.37 0.34 14.50
C LYS A 46 -1.24 -0.25 13.67
N GLU A 47 -0.46 -1.15 14.26
CA GLU A 47 0.73 -1.72 13.64
C GLU A 47 0.67 -3.23 13.73
N SER A 48 1.15 -3.90 12.69
CA SER A 48 1.33 -5.34 12.67
C SER A 48 2.68 -5.67 12.06
N ILE A 49 3.38 -6.63 12.64
CA ILE A 49 4.65 -7.14 12.14
C ILE A 49 4.45 -8.60 11.77
N ILE A 50 4.91 -8.97 10.58
CA ILE A 50 4.97 -10.37 10.18
C ILE A 50 6.26 -10.96 10.73
N LYS A 51 6.12 -12.02 11.53
CA LYS A 51 7.21 -12.84 12.02
C LYS A 51 7.42 -14.04 11.10
N ILE A 52 8.66 -14.26 10.68
CA ILE A 52 9.09 -15.39 9.86
C ILE A 52 9.68 -16.43 10.81
N LEU A 53 9.05 -17.61 10.93
CA LEU A 53 9.52 -18.66 11.83
C LEU A 53 10.42 -19.65 11.09
N ASN A 54 9.94 -20.18 9.96
CA ASN A 54 10.67 -21.14 9.14
C ASN A 54 10.45 -20.83 7.67
N PHE A 55 11.49 -20.98 6.84
CA PHE A 55 11.41 -20.77 5.39
C PHE A 55 12.25 -21.82 4.67
N PHE A 56 11.67 -22.39 3.61
CA PHE A 56 12.30 -23.36 2.72
C PHE A 56 12.24 -22.82 1.30
N ASP A 57 13.34 -22.95 0.56
CA ASP A 57 13.37 -22.60 -0.86
C ASP A 57 12.64 -23.67 -1.72
N GLU A 58 12.55 -23.42 -3.03
CA GLU A 58 11.85 -24.32 -3.95
C GLU A 58 12.50 -25.71 -4.08
N ASN A 59 13.77 -25.83 -3.67
CA ASN A 59 14.54 -27.07 -3.65
C ASN A 59 14.44 -27.79 -2.29
N ASN A 60 13.51 -27.36 -1.43
CA ASN A 60 13.30 -27.89 -0.08
C ASN A 60 14.50 -27.69 0.87
N VAL A 61 15.38 -26.72 0.59
CA VAL A 61 16.48 -26.37 1.49
C VAL A 61 15.95 -25.39 2.53
N GLN A 62 16.11 -25.73 3.82
CA GLN A 62 15.74 -24.83 4.90
C GLN A 62 16.70 -23.65 4.97
N LYS A 63 16.16 -22.43 4.86
CA LYS A 63 16.93 -21.17 4.83
C LYS A 63 16.71 -20.31 6.08
N VAL A 64 15.52 -20.41 6.68
CA VAL A 64 15.22 -19.83 8.01
C VAL A 64 14.79 -20.94 8.95
N THR A 65 15.37 -20.96 10.15
CA THR A 65 15.05 -21.89 11.23
C THR A 65 14.81 -21.11 12.52
N ASN A 66 13.62 -21.24 13.09
CA ASN A 66 13.22 -20.57 14.33
C ASN A 66 13.53 -19.04 14.33
N GLY A 67 13.21 -18.37 13.23
CA GLY A 67 13.38 -16.92 13.11
C GLY A 67 14.81 -16.44 12.91
N GLU A 68 15.71 -17.32 12.47
CA GLU A 68 17.10 -16.99 12.15
C GLU A 68 17.46 -17.58 10.78
N GLY A 69 18.04 -16.77 9.89
CA GLY A 69 18.60 -17.24 8.62
C GLY A 69 18.42 -16.28 7.45
N GLU A 70 18.71 -16.78 6.25
CA GLU A 70 18.56 -16.02 5.01
C GLU A 70 17.15 -16.16 4.46
N TYR A 71 16.59 -15.07 3.94
CA TYR A 71 15.23 -15.06 3.41
C TYR A 71 15.16 -14.31 2.10
N VAL A 72 14.33 -14.83 1.19
CA VAL A 72 13.93 -14.15 -0.04
C VAL A 72 12.45 -13.81 0.10
N ASP A 73 12.18 -12.52 0.13
CA ASP A 73 10.84 -11.96 0.16
C ASP A 73 10.36 -11.68 -1.25
N GLN A 74 9.25 -12.28 -1.62
CA GLN A 74 8.58 -12.05 -2.90
C GLN A 74 7.24 -11.39 -2.58
N GLU A 75 7.24 -10.07 -2.46
CA GLU A 75 6.06 -9.27 -2.09
C GLU A 75 5.00 -9.34 -3.19
N SER A 76 5.43 -9.41 -4.44
CA SER A 76 4.60 -9.65 -5.62
C SER A 76 5.43 -10.32 -6.71
N ASP A 77 4.82 -10.69 -7.82
CA ASP A 77 5.55 -11.21 -8.99
C ASP A 77 6.53 -10.17 -9.57
N ASN A 78 6.30 -8.88 -9.31
CA ASN A 78 7.14 -7.77 -9.78
C ASN A 78 8.24 -7.37 -8.78
N GLU A 79 8.17 -7.77 -7.52
CA GLU A 79 9.10 -7.30 -6.49
C GLU A 79 9.69 -8.42 -5.64
N THR A 80 11.02 -8.44 -5.61
CA THR A 80 11.79 -9.41 -4.82
C THR A 80 12.84 -8.69 -4.00
N SER A 81 13.02 -9.10 -2.75
CA SER A 81 14.13 -8.67 -1.90
C SER A 81 14.73 -9.84 -1.13
N PHE A 82 15.97 -9.71 -0.68
CA PHE A 82 16.64 -10.74 0.10
C PHE A 82 17.49 -10.10 1.19
N GLY A 83 17.64 -10.82 2.29
CA GLY A 83 18.41 -10.40 3.44
C GLY A 83 18.32 -11.41 4.57
N VAL A 84 18.65 -10.95 5.78
CA VAL A 84 18.69 -11.80 6.97
C VAL A 84 17.43 -11.58 7.81
N ILE A 85 16.85 -12.68 8.26
CA ILE A 85 15.86 -12.72 9.34
C ILE A 85 16.62 -13.00 10.64
N LYS A 86 16.36 -12.17 11.66
CA LYS A 86 16.89 -12.33 13.01
C LYS A 86 15.80 -12.00 14.02
N ASN A 87 15.67 -12.81 15.06
CA ASN A 87 14.54 -12.73 16.01
C ASN A 87 13.20 -12.60 15.27
N PHE A 88 12.98 -13.45 14.26
CA PHE A 88 11.76 -13.55 13.47
C PHE A 88 11.46 -12.38 12.52
N VAL A 89 12.31 -11.35 12.42
CA VAL A 89 12.03 -10.15 11.61
C VAL A 89 13.20 -9.78 10.70
N LYS A 90 12.95 -8.94 9.68
CA LYS A 90 14.00 -8.39 8.80
C LYS A 90 15.06 -7.65 9.64
N GLU A 91 16.32 -7.98 9.43
CA GLU A 91 17.46 -7.38 10.13
C GLU A 91 18.59 -7.10 9.15
N GLY A 92 19.35 -6.04 9.40
CA GLY A 92 20.55 -5.75 8.63
C GLY A 92 20.24 -5.21 7.24
N ILE A 93 21.13 -5.49 6.29
CA ILE A 93 21.03 -5.02 4.92
C ILE A 93 20.15 -5.97 4.12
N TRP A 94 19.16 -5.40 3.45
CA TRP A 94 18.30 -6.06 2.48
C TRP A 94 18.54 -5.45 1.11
N LYS A 95 18.59 -6.29 0.09
CA LYS A 95 18.73 -5.85 -1.31
C LYS A 95 17.56 -6.39 -2.11
N GLY A 96 17.07 -5.62 -3.06
CA GLY A 96 15.97 -6.08 -3.89
C GLY A 96 15.86 -5.30 -5.18
N ARG A 97 14.85 -5.70 -5.95
CA ARG A 97 14.54 -5.12 -7.25
C ARG A 97 13.06 -5.14 -7.52
N ILE A 98 12.63 -4.16 -8.31
CA ILE A 98 11.33 -4.09 -8.96
C ILE A 98 11.56 -4.32 -10.44
N ILE A 99 10.95 -5.37 -11.00
CA ILE A 99 11.32 -5.95 -12.30
C ILE A 99 10.87 -5.05 -13.45
N ASP A 100 9.59 -4.67 -13.47
CA ASP A 100 8.95 -3.92 -14.55
C ASP A 100 9.55 -2.51 -14.66
N GLU A 101 9.73 -1.84 -13.53
CA GLU A 101 10.31 -0.49 -13.43
C GLU A 101 11.85 -0.49 -13.50
N LYS A 102 12.48 -1.68 -13.50
CA LYS A 102 13.95 -1.86 -13.48
C LYS A 102 14.63 -1.04 -12.38
N VAL A 103 14.06 -1.10 -11.18
CA VAL A 103 14.57 -0.40 -10.00
C VAL A 103 15.33 -1.38 -9.14
N GLU A 104 16.50 -1.01 -8.68
CA GLU A 104 17.22 -1.72 -7.62
C GLU A 104 17.15 -0.94 -6.32
N PHE A 105 17.13 -1.62 -5.18
CA PHE A 105 17.15 -0.96 -3.89
C PHE A 105 17.99 -1.69 -2.85
N THR A 106 18.48 -0.94 -1.88
CA THR A 106 19.13 -1.44 -0.67
C THR A 106 18.54 -0.76 0.55
N GLU A 107 18.17 -1.56 1.54
CA GLU A 107 17.50 -1.12 2.75
C GLU A 107 18.24 -1.61 3.99
N GLN A 108 18.22 -0.80 5.04
CA GLN A 108 18.71 -1.17 6.36
C GLN A 108 17.52 -1.34 7.30
N TYR A 109 17.44 -2.51 7.91
CA TYR A 109 16.46 -2.84 8.94
C TYR A 109 17.13 -2.99 10.31
N ASN A 110 16.38 -2.63 11.34
CA ASN A 110 16.69 -2.90 12.74
C ASN A 110 15.42 -3.40 13.42
N LYS A 111 15.43 -4.66 13.86
CA LYS A 111 14.28 -5.32 14.50
C LYS A 111 12.99 -5.18 13.69
N GLY A 112 13.06 -5.45 12.39
CA GLY A 112 11.92 -5.39 11.47
C GLY A 112 11.49 -3.99 11.04
N LYS A 113 12.09 -2.93 11.59
CA LYS A 113 11.80 -1.56 11.21
C LYS A 113 12.83 -1.05 10.19
N LEU A 114 12.35 -0.53 9.06
CA LEU A 114 13.18 0.19 8.10
C LEU A 114 13.78 1.44 8.78
N THR A 115 15.11 1.55 8.76
CA THR A 115 15.81 2.74 9.25
C THR A 115 16.23 3.66 8.11
N SER A 116 16.59 3.08 6.96
CA SER A 116 16.95 3.82 5.75
C SER A 116 16.89 2.92 4.53
N GLY A 117 16.63 3.50 3.38
CA GLY A 117 16.64 2.83 2.09
C GLY A 117 17.19 3.75 1.01
N ASN A 118 17.77 3.13 -0.02
CA ASN A 118 18.19 3.80 -1.23
C ASN A 118 17.69 2.99 -2.43
N SER A 119 17.11 3.66 -3.42
CA SER A 119 16.72 3.05 -4.69
C SER A 119 17.46 3.73 -5.84
N ILE A 120 17.63 2.98 -6.93
CA ILE A 120 18.27 3.41 -8.17
C ILE A 120 17.33 3.02 -9.30
N ASP A 121 16.88 3.99 -10.09
CA ASP A 121 16.03 3.73 -11.25
C ASP A 121 16.84 3.35 -12.50
N SER A 122 16.14 3.03 -13.58
CA SER A 122 16.75 2.69 -14.88
C SER A 122 17.60 3.80 -15.51
N LEU A 123 17.48 5.04 -15.03
CA LEU A 123 18.24 6.21 -15.48
C LEU A 123 19.41 6.54 -14.54
N ASN A 124 19.70 5.66 -13.56
CA ASN A 124 20.69 5.85 -12.50
C ASN A 124 20.40 7.02 -11.54
N ASN A 125 19.16 7.51 -11.47
CA ASN A 125 18.77 8.46 -10.45
C ASN A 125 18.69 7.74 -9.10
N LYS A 126 19.18 8.39 -8.05
CA LYS A 126 19.23 7.84 -6.69
C LYS A 126 18.20 8.51 -5.80
N TYR A 127 17.47 7.71 -5.03
CA TYR A 127 16.46 8.19 -4.09
C TYR A 127 16.70 7.59 -2.71
N SER A 128 16.77 8.44 -1.69
CA SER A 128 16.86 8.00 -0.29
C SER A 128 15.51 8.14 0.40
N TYR A 129 15.18 7.20 1.28
CA TYR A 129 13.90 7.15 1.99
C TYR A 129 14.05 6.46 3.34
N ASN A 130 13.07 6.67 4.23
CA ASN A 130 12.93 5.95 5.50
C ASN A 130 11.55 5.28 5.64
N LEU A 131 10.69 5.43 4.64
CA LEU A 131 9.40 4.80 4.50
C LEU A 131 9.31 4.18 3.10
N ILE A 132 8.90 2.91 3.02
CA ILE A 132 8.71 2.23 1.73
C ILE A 132 7.61 2.91 0.92
N ARG A 133 6.53 3.35 1.59
CA ARG A 133 5.40 4.00 0.96
C ARG A 133 5.00 5.24 1.72
N GLU A 134 4.91 6.36 1.01
CA GLU A 134 4.29 7.59 1.48
C GLU A 134 3.05 7.85 0.62
N THR A 135 1.89 8.01 1.24
CA THR A 135 0.66 8.31 0.50
C THR A 135 0.64 9.77 0.06
N ALA A 136 0.10 10.06 -1.12
CA ALA A 136 -0.16 11.43 -1.52
C ALA A 136 -1.06 12.15 -0.50
N SER A 137 -0.93 13.47 -0.40
CA SER A 137 -1.74 14.26 0.52
C SER A 137 -1.83 15.73 0.07
N PRO A 138 -2.91 16.46 0.41
CA PRO A 138 -2.95 17.90 0.20
C PRO A 138 -1.84 18.59 0.99
N LYS A 139 -1.17 19.60 0.42
CA LYS A 139 -0.09 20.35 1.10
C LYS A 139 -0.56 20.96 2.44
N LYS A 140 -1.83 21.34 2.54
CA LYS A 140 -2.45 21.90 3.76
C LYS A 140 -3.20 20.86 4.61
N GLY A 141 -3.09 19.58 4.25
CA GLY A 141 -3.78 18.47 4.90
C GLY A 141 -5.22 18.26 4.42
N MET A 142 -5.74 17.06 4.69
CA MET A 142 -7.07 16.64 4.24
C MET A 142 -8.21 17.53 4.75
N ASN A 143 -8.07 18.11 5.93
CA ASN A 143 -9.09 19.03 6.49
C ASN A 143 -9.25 20.29 5.63
N ASP A 144 -8.15 20.84 5.10
CA ASP A 144 -8.19 22.00 4.21
C ASP A 144 -8.86 21.63 2.87
N PHE A 145 -8.51 20.47 2.31
CA PHE A 145 -9.16 19.95 1.10
C PHE A 145 -10.68 19.83 1.27
N TYR A 146 -11.15 19.15 2.33
CA TYR A 146 -12.60 19.01 2.57
C TYR A 146 -13.27 20.37 2.84
N SER A 147 -12.59 21.28 3.54
CA SER A 147 -13.10 22.62 3.80
C SER A 147 -13.21 23.45 2.52
N TYR A 148 -12.23 23.36 1.62
CA TYR A 148 -12.26 23.98 0.30
C TYR A 148 -13.47 23.49 -0.50
N VAL A 149 -13.63 22.16 -0.61
CA VAL A 149 -14.74 21.56 -1.38
C VAL A 149 -16.09 22.03 -0.83
N LYS A 150 -16.26 22.01 0.50
CA LYS A 150 -17.48 22.48 1.16
C LYS A 150 -17.75 23.97 0.91
N ASN A 151 -16.75 24.83 1.08
CA ASN A 151 -16.89 26.28 0.99
C ASN A 151 -17.03 26.78 -0.45
N CYS A 152 -16.52 26.04 -1.44
CA CYS A 152 -16.68 26.37 -2.85
C CYS A 152 -18.10 26.09 -3.38
N GLY A 153 -18.98 25.54 -2.55
CA GLY A 153 -20.40 25.37 -2.86
C GLY A 153 -20.64 24.14 -3.72
N VAL A 154 -20.54 22.95 -3.13
CA VAL A 154 -20.84 21.66 -3.80
C VAL A 154 -22.26 21.65 -4.37
N ILE A 155 -23.22 22.17 -3.61
CA ILE A 155 -24.62 22.33 -4.03
C ILE A 155 -24.71 23.58 -4.94
N PRO A 156 -25.09 23.43 -6.22
CA PRO A 156 -25.29 24.56 -7.11
C PRO A 156 -26.33 25.56 -6.59
N LYS A 157 -26.07 26.86 -6.78
CA LYS A 157 -26.94 27.95 -6.29
C LYS A 157 -28.35 27.95 -6.87
N ASN A 158 -28.58 27.27 -7.99
CA ASN A 158 -29.87 27.16 -8.67
C ASN A 158 -30.78 26.07 -8.09
N ILE A 159 -30.37 25.40 -7.01
CA ILE A 159 -31.19 24.43 -6.31
C ILE A 159 -31.84 25.12 -5.11
N ASP A 160 -33.16 25.36 -5.21
CA ASP A 160 -33.97 25.84 -4.10
C ASP A 160 -34.49 24.64 -3.28
N GLY A 161 -33.84 24.33 -2.17
CA GLY A 161 -34.26 23.25 -1.27
C GLY A 161 -33.14 22.69 -0.39
N TYR A 162 -33.51 21.78 0.52
CA TYR A 162 -32.55 21.04 1.34
C TYR A 162 -32.14 19.76 0.59
N VAL A 163 -30.88 19.70 0.16
CA VAL A 163 -30.34 18.58 -0.61
C VAL A 163 -29.14 18.03 0.13
N THR A 164 -29.26 16.78 0.60
CA THR A 164 -28.18 16.09 1.29
C THR A 164 -27.80 14.80 0.59
N GLY A 165 -26.56 14.38 0.78
CA GLY A 165 -26.09 13.14 0.19
C GLY A 165 -24.59 12.97 0.31
N LYS A 166 -24.12 11.91 -0.35
CA LYS A 166 -22.72 11.50 -0.35
C LYS A 166 -22.33 11.07 -1.76
N ILE A 167 -21.31 11.68 -2.31
CA ILE A 167 -20.69 11.29 -3.58
C ILE A 167 -19.38 10.57 -3.26
N LEU A 168 -19.13 9.42 -3.90
CA LEU A 168 -17.81 8.81 -3.90
C LEU A 168 -17.04 9.30 -5.12
N VAL A 169 -16.11 10.22 -4.88
CA VAL A 169 -15.26 10.81 -5.91
C VAL A 169 -13.98 9.99 -6.04
N ILE A 170 -13.59 9.74 -7.28
CA ILE A 170 -12.39 9.01 -7.66
C ILE A 170 -11.50 9.98 -8.44
N PHE A 171 -10.22 10.01 -8.12
CA PHE A 171 -9.25 10.78 -8.89
C PHE A 171 -7.85 10.23 -8.66
N ASP A 172 -6.94 10.59 -9.55
CA ASP A 172 -5.53 10.30 -9.40
C ASP A 172 -4.75 11.56 -9.06
N VAL A 173 -3.76 11.42 -8.18
CA VAL A 173 -2.69 12.42 -7.99
C VAL A 173 -1.47 11.92 -8.76
N ASN A 174 -1.07 12.64 -9.81
CA ASN A 174 0.11 12.26 -10.60
C ASN A 174 1.43 12.60 -9.88
N GLU A 175 2.57 12.25 -10.48
CA GLU A 175 3.90 12.49 -9.91
C GLU A 175 4.24 13.98 -9.74
N LYS A 176 3.50 14.87 -10.40
CA LYS A 176 3.64 16.34 -10.27
C LYS A 176 2.72 16.93 -9.20
N GLY A 177 1.88 16.11 -8.55
CA GLY A 177 0.89 16.56 -7.58
C GLY A 177 -0.34 17.25 -8.19
N ALA A 178 -0.59 17.03 -9.49
CA ALA A 178 -1.81 17.48 -10.15
C ALA A 178 -2.87 16.38 -10.12
N LEU A 179 -4.13 16.81 -10.14
CA LEU A 179 -5.28 15.91 -10.16
C LEU A 179 -5.64 15.51 -11.59
N GLU A 180 -5.83 14.22 -11.81
CA GLU A 180 -6.20 13.61 -13.10
C GLU A 180 -7.37 12.65 -12.91
N ASN A 181 -8.06 12.30 -14.00
CA ASN A 181 -9.13 11.28 -14.02
C ASN A 181 -10.23 11.49 -12.97
N VAL A 182 -10.56 12.76 -12.68
CA VAL A 182 -11.55 13.13 -11.67
C VAL A 182 -12.95 12.71 -12.13
N SER A 183 -13.55 11.77 -11.41
CA SER A 183 -14.85 11.17 -11.72
C SER A 183 -15.60 10.76 -10.45
N ALA A 184 -16.85 10.30 -10.58
CA ALA A 184 -17.64 9.79 -9.45
C ALA A 184 -18.35 8.50 -9.83
N TYR A 185 -18.56 7.62 -8.85
CA TYR A 185 -19.29 6.36 -9.05
C TYR A 185 -20.77 6.56 -9.40
N SER A 186 -21.37 7.66 -8.93
CA SER A 186 -22.78 7.97 -9.11
C SER A 186 -22.94 9.41 -9.57
N GLN A 187 -23.81 9.62 -10.55
CA GLN A 187 -24.31 10.95 -10.91
C GLN A 187 -25.65 11.18 -10.23
N ASP A 188 -25.92 12.44 -9.89
CA ASP A 188 -27.24 12.88 -9.45
C ASP A 188 -27.92 13.72 -10.53
N GLN A 189 -29.24 13.77 -10.49
CA GLN A 189 -30.08 14.53 -11.42
C GLN A 189 -30.05 16.05 -11.17
N PHE A 190 -29.43 16.52 -10.10
CA PHE A 190 -29.44 17.92 -9.67
C PHE A 190 -28.15 18.67 -10.05
N GLY A 191 -27.16 17.98 -10.65
CA GLY A 191 -25.89 18.57 -11.05
C GLY A 191 -24.90 18.78 -9.90
N VAL A 192 -25.17 18.24 -8.70
CA VAL A 192 -24.30 18.37 -7.51
C VAL A 192 -22.97 17.66 -7.74
N THR A 193 -23.01 16.46 -8.33
CA THR A 193 -21.85 15.64 -8.68
C THR A 193 -20.98 16.36 -9.70
N GLU A 194 -21.56 16.84 -10.79
CA GLU A 194 -20.81 17.55 -11.83
C GLU A 194 -20.10 18.78 -11.26
N ASN A 195 -20.79 19.54 -10.41
CA ASN A 195 -20.20 20.70 -9.75
C ASN A 195 -19.10 20.30 -8.76
N ALA A 196 -19.30 19.24 -7.96
CA ALA A 196 -18.27 18.70 -7.07
C ALA A 196 -16.99 18.33 -7.84
N LEU A 197 -17.13 17.63 -8.96
CA LEU A 197 -16.00 17.23 -9.81
C LEU A 197 -15.24 18.44 -10.35
N LYS A 198 -15.96 19.49 -10.81
CA LYS A 198 -15.36 20.74 -11.27
C LYS A 198 -14.60 21.46 -10.16
N LEU A 199 -15.12 21.47 -8.94
CA LEU A 199 -14.46 22.10 -7.79
C LEU A 199 -13.21 21.33 -7.37
N ILE A 200 -13.32 20.01 -7.24
CA ILE A 200 -12.20 19.15 -6.86
C ILE A 200 -11.06 19.28 -7.87
N SER A 201 -11.37 19.29 -9.17
CA SER A 201 -10.38 19.43 -10.24
C SER A 201 -9.58 20.74 -10.17
N LYS A 202 -10.10 21.78 -9.49
CA LYS A 202 -9.42 23.07 -9.28
C LYS A 202 -8.57 23.12 -8.01
N TYR A 203 -8.64 22.10 -7.16
CA TYR A 203 -7.83 22.06 -5.95
C TYR A 203 -6.38 21.73 -6.31
N GLU A 204 -5.59 22.78 -6.46
CA GLU A 204 -4.15 22.68 -6.65
C GLU A 204 -3.45 22.34 -5.33
N ASN A 205 -2.21 21.83 -5.41
CA ASN A 205 -1.31 21.58 -4.28
C ASN A 205 -1.49 20.24 -3.56
N TRP A 206 -1.48 19.14 -4.30
CA TRP A 206 -1.17 17.84 -3.71
C TRP A 206 0.34 17.61 -3.65
N ILE A 207 0.77 16.94 -2.59
CA ILE A 207 2.05 16.28 -2.48
C ILE A 207 1.86 14.89 -3.10
N PRO A 208 2.62 14.53 -4.15
CA PRO A 208 2.55 13.21 -4.76
C PRO A 208 2.94 12.12 -3.76
N GLY A 209 2.43 10.91 -3.98
CA GLY A 209 2.85 9.75 -3.22
C GLY A 209 4.27 9.36 -3.57
N LYS A 210 4.90 8.58 -2.70
CA LYS A 210 6.22 8.00 -2.96
C LYS A 210 6.21 6.51 -2.71
N TYR A 211 6.96 5.80 -3.55
CA TYR A 211 7.34 4.42 -3.34
C TYR A 211 8.85 4.29 -3.39
N ARG A 212 9.48 3.84 -2.30
CA ARG A 212 10.94 3.73 -2.17
C ARG A 212 11.65 5.02 -2.60
N GLY A 213 11.13 6.16 -2.17
CA GLY A 213 11.65 7.50 -2.47
C GLY A 213 11.29 8.08 -3.85
N MET A 214 10.82 7.26 -4.79
CA MET A 214 10.39 7.71 -6.12
C MET A 214 8.96 8.25 -6.08
N LEU A 215 8.70 9.34 -6.81
CA LEU A 215 7.34 9.87 -6.96
C LEU A 215 6.49 8.88 -7.75
N VAL A 216 5.30 8.57 -7.24
CA VAL A 216 4.36 7.64 -7.89
C VAL A 216 2.96 8.22 -7.93
N LYS A 217 2.26 7.91 -9.03
CA LYS A 217 0.83 8.15 -9.16
C LYS A 217 0.05 7.46 -8.04
N THR A 218 -0.85 8.19 -7.39
CA THR A 218 -1.68 7.68 -6.29
C THR A 218 -3.15 7.81 -6.63
N HIS A 219 -3.87 6.70 -6.55
CA HIS A 219 -5.31 6.65 -6.76
C HIS A 219 -6.08 6.93 -5.46
N PHE A 220 -7.09 7.79 -5.53
CA PHE A 220 -7.98 8.10 -4.40
C PHE A 220 -9.41 7.70 -4.70
N THR A 221 -10.08 7.20 -3.66
CA THR A 221 -11.54 7.13 -3.58
C THR A 221 -11.97 7.80 -2.29
N LEU A 222 -12.60 8.98 -2.38
CA LEU A 222 -12.96 9.79 -1.24
C LEU A 222 -14.46 10.05 -1.17
N PRO A 223 -15.08 9.95 0.02
CA PRO A 223 -16.44 10.39 0.22
C PRO A 223 -16.54 11.91 0.39
N ILE A 224 -17.38 12.55 -0.42
CA ILE A 224 -17.78 13.95 -0.27
C ILE A 224 -19.23 13.99 0.20
N THR A 225 -19.45 14.39 1.44
CA THR A 225 -20.78 14.60 2.00
C THR A 225 -21.20 16.06 1.78
N PHE A 226 -22.42 16.27 1.31
CA PHE A 226 -23.04 17.59 1.16
C PHE A 226 -24.39 17.61 1.87
N GLN A 227 -24.78 18.80 2.32
CA GLN A 227 -26.03 19.08 3.01
C GLN A 227 -26.38 20.56 2.88
#